data_AF-A0A839CPG9-F1
#
_entry.id   AF-A0A839CPG9-F1
#
_cell.length_a   1.000
_cell.length_b   1.000
_cell.length_c   1.000
_cell.angle_alpha   90.00
_cell.angle_beta   90.00
_cell.angle_gamma   90.00
#
_symmetry.space_group_name_H-M   'P 1'
#
loop_
_entity.id
_entity.type
_entity.pdbx_description
1 polymer ?
#
loop_
_entity_poly.entity_id
_entity_poly.type
_entity_poly.pdbx_seq_one_letter_code
_entity_poly.pdbx_strand_id
1 'polypeptide(L)'
;MQYVTTRPVLNVEECDRLSFMPYMFGADFMLAESQVYALAKQWMPEYSSEFWHFIRLPEGGGYMMPDCGRVHLVNSENWFDRIVSADAAGIILTSLAVNRRLAANHDSGNPALTHLYMLRDAQLWNHITLHPECNAIYAALD
;
A
#
# COMPACT_ATOMS: atom_id res chain seq x y z
N MET A 1 13.34 -28.06 20.30
CA MET A 1 12.29 -27.11 19.87
C MET A 1 12.92 -25.77 19.60
N GLN A 2 13.10 -25.41 18.32
CA GLN A 2 13.38 -24.03 17.92
C GLN A 2 12.51 -23.77 16.68
N TYR A 3 11.47 -22.96 16.85
CA TYR A 3 10.69 -22.46 15.73
C TYR A 3 11.54 -21.41 15.04
N VAL A 4 12.24 -21.82 13.99
CA VAL A 4 12.82 -20.90 13.01
C VAL A 4 11.62 -20.35 12.23
N THR A 5 10.99 -19.31 12.76
CA THR A 5 10.13 -18.45 11.96
C THR A 5 11.05 -17.67 11.05
N THR A 6 11.29 -18.23 9.86
CA THR A 6 11.94 -17.52 8.75
C THR A 6 11.03 -16.36 8.38
N ARG A 7 11.16 -15.24 9.09
CA ARG A 7 10.69 -13.94 8.58
C ARG A 7 11.42 -13.76 7.24
N PRO A 8 10.73 -13.47 6.13
CA PRO A 8 11.45 -13.05 4.93
C PRO A 8 12.26 -11.83 5.37
N VAL A 9 13.59 -11.95 5.31
CA VAL A 9 14.50 -10.83 5.50
C VAL A 9 14.26 -9.92 4.30
N LEU A 10 13.27 -9.05 4.41
CA LEU A 10 13.13 -7.92 3.53
C LEU A 10 14.21 -6.94 3.97
N ASN A 11 15.41 -7.19 3.44
CA ASN A 11 16.54 -6.28 3.54
C ASN A 11 16.09 -4.96 2.89
N VAL A 12 15.76 -3.97 3.71
CA VAL A 12 15.44 -2.64 3.24
C VAL A 12 16.75 -1.97 2.85
N GLU A 13 17.06 -1.93 1.56
CA GLU A 13 18.00 -0.94 1.06
C GLU A 13 17.27 0.41 1.05
N GLU A 14 17.71 1.39 1.83
CA GLU A 14 17.15 2.76 1.82
C GLU A 14 17.20 3.39 0.39
N CYS A 15 18.10 2.87 -0.46
CA CYS A 15 18.20 3.18 -1.87
C CYS A 15 16.94 2.78 -2.68
N ASP A 16 16.24 1.73 -2.25
CA ASP A 16 14.99 1.30 -2.87
C ASP A 16 13.91 2.35 -2.66
N ARG A 17 13.76 2.96 -1.48
CA ARG A 17 12.75 4.01 -1.26
C ARG A 17 12.91 5.19 -2.20
N LEU A 18 14.14 5.73 -2.29
CA LEU A 18 14.45 6.92 -3.10
C LEU A 18 14.23 6.68 -4.60
N SER A 19 14.38 5.42 -5.05
CA SER A 19 14.14 5.04 -6.45
C SER A 19 12.70 4.60 -6.69
N PHE A 20 12.08 3.93 -5.72
CA PHE A 20 10.74 3.36 -5.77
C PHE A 20 9.68 4.45 -5.75
N MET A 21 9.83 5.45 -4.87
CA MET A 21 8.89 6.56 -4.74
C MET A 21 8.60 7.26 -6.08
N PRO A 22 9.62 7.80 -6.78
CA PRO A 22 9.40 8.42 -8.08
C PRO A 22 8.98 7.41 -9.16
N TYR A 23 9.39 6.14 -9.07
CA TYR A 23 8.93 5.09 -9.98
C TYR A 23 7.43 4.78 -9.84
N MET A 24 6.93 4.75 -8.60
CA MET A 24 5.55 4.37 -8.28
C MET A 24 4.60 5.54 -8.49
N PHE A 25 4.97 6.73 -7.98
CA PHE A 25 4.10 7.91 -7.88
C PHE A 25 4.49 9.06 -8.81
N GLY A 26 5.58 8.93 -9.57
CA GLY A 26 6.04 9.99 -10.48
C GLY A 26 6.47 11.25 -9.72
N ALA A 27 6.13 12.42 -10.26
CA ALA A 27 6.44 13.72 -9.65
C ALA A 27 5.69 14.00 -8.32
N ASP A 28 4.70 13.17 -8.00
CA ASP A 28 3.75 13.38 -6.91
C ASP A 28 4.07 12.53 -5.67
N PHE A 29 5.23 11.87 -5.69
CA PHE A 29 5.66 10.89 -4.70
C PHE A 29 5.67 11.39 -3.25
N MET A 30 6.06 12.66 -3.02
CA MET A 30 6.05 13.22 -1.65
C MET A 30 4.65 13.27 -1.06
N LEU A 31 3.66 13.65 -1.87
CA LEU A 31 2.28 13.73 -1.43
C LEU A 31 1.67 12.34 -1.27
N ALA A 32 1.94 11.45 -2.22
CA ALA A 32 1.46 10.07 -2.14
C ALA A 32 2.01 9.33 -0.90
N GLU A 33 3.31 9.48 -0.61
CA GLU A 33 3.95 8.93 0.58
C GLU A 33 3.29 9.45 1.87
N SER A 34 3.12 10.77 1.97
CA SER A 34 2.47 11.38 3.14
C SER A 34 1.04 10.87 3.34
N GLN A 35 0.34 10.57 2.23
CA GLN A 35 -1.03 10.09 2.25
C GLN A 35 -1.11 8.63 2.71
N VAL A 36 -0.17 7.78 2.29
CA VAL A 36 -0.05 6.40 2.77
C VAL A 36 0.15 6.40 4.29
N TYR A 37 1.06 7.23 4.81
CA TYR A 37 1.30 7.33 6.24
C TYR A 37 0.11 7.91 7.02
N ALA A 38 -0.60 8.88 6.45
CA ALA A 38 -1.81 9.42 7.05
C ALA A 38 -2.93 8.36 7.14
N LEU A 39 -3.14 7.61 6.05
CA LEU A 39 -4.08 6.48 6.01
C LEU A 39 -3.70 5.41 7.01
N ALA A 40 -2.42 5.08 7.09
CA ALA A 40 -1.90 4.10 8.03
C ALA A 40 -2.24 4.48 9.47
N LYS A 41 -1.96 5.72 9.86
CA LYS A 41 -2.27 6.24 11.19
C LYS A 41 -3.77 6.32 11.48
N GLN A 42 -4.59 6.54 10.45
CA GLN A 42 -6.04 6.63 10.59
C GLN A 42 -6.69 5.24 10.75
N TRP A 43 -6.28 4.26 9.95
CA TRP A 43 -6.92 2.95 9.87
C TRP A 43 -6.30 1.92 10.82
N MET A 44 -5.07 2.12 11.29
CA MET A 44 -4.42 1.24 12.26
C MET A 44 -4.39 1.92 13.64
N PRO A 45 -5.30 1.58 14.56
CA PRO A 45 -5.33 2.19 15.90
C PRO A 45 -4.06 1.90 16.72
N GLU A 46 -3.42 0.74 16.49
CA GLU A 46 -2.18 0.32 17.16
C GLU A 46 -0.92 0.62 16.32
N TYR A 47 -1.03 1.54 15.34
CA TYR A 47 0.08 1.84 14.43
C TYR A 47 1.32 2.34 15.18
N SER A 48 2.32 1.47 15.28
CA SER A 48 3.62 1.76 15.88
C SER A 48 4.78 1.49 14.92
N SER A 49 4.48 1.20 13.65
CA SER A 49 5.50 0.86 12.66
C SER A 49 6.27 2.11 12.24
N GLU A 50 7.55 2.17 12.60
CA GLU A 50 8.47 3.22 12.15
C GLU A 50 9.09 2.88 10.78
N PHE A 51 9.05 1.60 10.38
CA PHE A 51 9.62 1.09 9.14
C PHE A 51 8.55 0.63 8.15
N TRP A 52 8.87 0.79 6.86
CA TRP A 52 8.05 0.40 5.73
C TRP A 52 8.90 -0.37 4.71
N HIS A 53 8.31 -1.42 4.17
CA HIS A 53 8.84 -2.20 3.06
C HIS A 53 8.27 -1.73 1.74
N PHE A 54 9.12 -1.68 0.73
CA PHE A 54 8.77 -1.29 -0.64
C PHE A 54 8.84 -2.53 -1.53
N ILE A 55 7.69 -3.03 -1.95
CA ILE A 55 7.59 -4.26 -2.74
C ILE A 55 7.32 -3.89 -4.19
N ARG A 56 8.22 -4.30 -5.09
CA ARG A 56 8.05 -4.14 -6.54
C ARG A 56 7.40 -5.39 -7.12
N LEU A 57 6.33 -5.19 -7.88
CA LEU A 57 5.61 -6.29 -8.53
C LEU A 57 6.27 -6.64 -9.87
N PRO A 58 6.32 -7.94 -10.25
CA PRO A 58 6.90 -8.36 -11.53
C PRO A 58 6.11 -7.85 -12.74
N GLU A 59 4.80 -7.62 -12.57
CA GLU A 59 3.91 -7.05 -13.59
C GLU A 59 4.05 -5.52 -13.71
N GLY A 60 4.91 -4.92 -12.88
CA GLY A 60 5.16 -3.50 -12.77
C GLY A 60 4.38 -2.85 -11.63
N GLY A 61 4.82 -1.65 -11.24
CA GLY A 61 4.30 -0.98 -10.07
C GLY A 61 4.83 -1.60 -8.78
N GLY A 62 4.04 -1.51 -7.72
CA GLY A 62 4.44 -1.97 -6.40
C GLY A 62 3.55 -1.43 -5.30
N TYR A 63 3.81 -1.87 -4.08
CA TYR A 63 3.10 -1.42 -2.90
C TYR A 63 4.04 -1.22 -1.72
N MET A 64 3.54 -0.48 -0.74
CA MET A 64 4.25 -0.22 0.50
C MET A 64 3.52 -0.93 1.63
N MET A 65 4.25 -1.66 2.47
CA MET A 65 3.67 -2.30 3.65
C MET A 65 4.44 -1.93 4.92
N PRO A 66 3.76 -1.75 6.06
CA PRO A 66 4.45 -1.53 7.33
C PRO A 66 5.28 -2.77 7.72
N ASP A 67 6.44 -2.57 8.35
CA ASP A 67 7.20 -3.65 9.01
C ASP A 67 6.51 -4.08 10.32
N CYS A 68 5.32 -4.64 10.18
CA CYS A 68 4.58 -5.19 11.30
C CYS A 68 4.14 -6.61 10.98
N GLY A 69 3.66 -7.35 11.99
CA GLY A 69 3.15 -8.70 11.80
C GLY A 69 1.73 -8.68 11.23
N ARG A 70 0.75 -8.94 12.09
CA ARG A 70 -0.65 -8.72 11.80
C ARG A 70 -1.07 -7.38 12.36
N VAL A 71 -1.82 -6.61 11.59
CA VAL A 71 -2.32 -5.30 11.98
C VAL A 71 -3.84 -5.33 12.03
N HIS A 72 -4.40 -4.69 13.04
CA HIS A 72 -5.83 -4.45 13.11
C HIS A 72 -6.14 -3.24 12.22
N LEU A 73 -6.88 -3.47 11.13
CA LEU A 73 -7.39 -2.41 10.28
C LEU A 73 -8.84 -2.14 10.66
N VAL A 74 -9.09 -0.88 11.01
CA VAL A 74 -10.39 -0.36 11.35
C VAL A 74 -10.70 0.83 10.45
N ASN A 75 -11.69 0.68 9.58
CA ASN A 75 -12.26 1.78 8.82
C ASN A 75 -13.67 2.08 9.33
N SER A 76 -13.83 3.24 9.96
CA SER A 76 -15.16 3.71 10.39
C SER A 76 -16.05 4.10 9.21
N GLU A 77 -15.49 4.37 8.03
CA GLU A 77 -16.26 4.77 6.85
C GLU A 77 -17.02 3.59 6.22
N ASN A 78 -16.40 2.40 6.16
CA ASN A 78 -17.03 1.18 5.60
C ASN A 78 -17.21 0.05 6.63
N TRP A 79 -17.28 0.37 7.93
CA TRP A 79 -17.46 -0.62 9.02
C TRP A 79 -16.48 -1.81 8.96
N PHE A 80 -15.31 -1.58 8.38
CA PHE A 80 -14.29 -2.61 8.23
C PHE A 80 -13.56 -2.73 9.56
N ASP A 81 -13.66 -3.87 10.23
CA ASP A 81 -12.92 -4.18 11.44
C ASP A 81 -12.37 -5.61 11.29
N ARG A 82 -11.12 -5.71 10.83
CA ARG A 82 -10.46 -7.02 10.66
C ARG A 82 -8.97 -6.94 10.94
N ILE A 83 -8.45 -8.03 11.49
CA ILE A 83 -7.01 -8.24 11.62
C ILE A 83 -6.51 -8.89 10.32
N VAL A 84 -5.62 -8.19 9.63
CA VAL A 84 -5.01 -8.66 8.38
C VAL A 84 -3.49 -8.75 8.52
N SER A 85 -2.82 -9.46 7.61
CA SER A 85 -1.36 -9.42 7.55
C SER A 85 -0.84 -8.05 7.11
N ALA A 86 0.39 -7.69 7.48
CA ALA A 86 1.00 -6.44 7.03
C ALA A 86 1.06 -6.30 5.50
N ASP A 87 1.22 -7.40 4.78
CA ASP A 87 1.17 -7.43 3.31
C ASP A 87 -0.18 -6.93 2.78
N ALA A 88 -1.28 -7.58 3.20
CA ALA A 88 -2.63 -7.16 2.85
C ALA A 88 -2.92 -5.73 3.28
N ALA A 89 -2.47 -5.31 4.47
CA ALA A 89 -2.63 -3.93 4.92
C ALA A 89 -1.87 -2.94 4.04
N GLY A 90 -0.65 -3.27 3.64
CA GLY A 90 0.14 -2.46 2.73
C GLY A 90 -0.54 -2.29 1.36
N ILE A 91 -1.08 -3.38 0.81
CA ILE A 91 -1.83 -3.35 -0.44
C ILE A 91 -3.08 -2.45 -0.30
N ILE A 92 -3.86 -2.60 0.78
CA ILE A 92 -5.05 -1.77 1.04
C ILE A 92 -4.66 -0.28 1.12
N LEU A 93 -3.69 0.07 1.95
CA LEU A 93 -3.25 1.45 2.16
C LEU A 93 -2.69 2.07 0.88
N THR A 94 -1.90 1.30 0.12
CA THR A 94 -1.35 1.74 -1.16
C THR A 94 -2.47 1.97 -2.18
N SER A 95 -3.43 1.03 -2.27
CA SER A 95 -4.56 1.13 -3.19
C SER A 95 -5.44 2.35 -2.88
N LEU A 96 -5.77 2.56 -1.61
CA LEU A 96 -6.50 3.77 -1.16
C LEU A 96 -5.72 5.05 -1.48
N ALA A 97 -4.40 5.04 -1.29
CA ALA A 97 -3.59 6.20 -1.61
C ALA A 97 -3.60 6.50 -3.11
N VAL A 98 -3.36 5.49 -3.94
CA VAL A 98 -3.41 5.60 -5.41
C VAL A 98 -4.77 6.11 -5.87
N ASN A 99 -5.87 5.55 -5.35
CA ASN A 99 -7.22 5.97 -5.73
C ASN A 99 -7.52 7.43 -5.33
N ARG A 100 -7.13 7.85 -4.13
CA ARG A 100 -7.26 9.26 -3.71
C ARG A 100 -6.41 10.21 -4.56
N ARG A 101 -5.18 9.83 -4.92
CA ARG A 101 -4.33 10.64 -5.81
C ARG A 101 -4.87 10.67 -7.23
N LEU A 102 -5.43 9.56 -7.72
CA LEU A 102 -6.07 9.47 -9.02
C LEU A 102 -7.23 10.47 -9.11
N ALA A 103 -8.11 10.49 -8.11
CA ALA A 103 -9.22 11.45 -8.04
C ALA A 103 -8.73 12.91 -7.99
N ALA A 104 -7.70 13.20 -7.19
CA ALA A 104 -7.13 14.55 -7.10
C ALA A 104 -6.46 15.03 -8.40
N ASN A 105 -5.73 14.15 -9.10
CA ASN A 105 -5.07 14.48 -10.37
C ASN A 105 -6.06 14.55 -11.54
N HIS A 106 -7.15 13.77 -11.49
CA HIS A 106 -8.24 13.86 -12.44
C HIS A 106 -8.91 15.23 -12.38
N ASP A 107 -9.12 15.78 -11.18
CA ASP A 107 -9.65 17.13 -10.97
C ASP A 107 -8.65 18.24 -11.40
N SER A 108 -7.36 18.03 -11.11
CA SER A 108 -6.30 19.00 -11.42
C SER A 108 -5.88 19.04 -12.91
N GLY A 109 -6.39 18.12 -13.74
CA GLY A 109 -6.12 18.09 -15.19
C GLY A 109 -4.70 17.65 -15.58
N ASN A 110 -4.04 16.77 -14.79
CA ASN A 110 -2.73 16.22 -15.14
C ASN A 110 -2.86 14.81 -15.78
N PRO A 111 -3.01 14.71 -17.11
CA PRO A 111 -3.31 13.43 -17.76
C PRO A 111 -2.17 12.42 -17.64
N ALA A 112 -0.92 12.86 -17.55
CA ALA A 112 0.23 11.97 -17.43
C ALA A 112 0.25 11.25 -16.07
N LEU A 113 0.01 11.99 -14.98
CA LEU A 113 -0.08 11.39 -13.65
C LEU A 113 -1.35 10.54 -13.51
N THR A 114 -2.50 11.01 -13.99
CA THR A 114 -3.74 10.23 -13.97
C THR A 114 -3.56 8.89 -14.68
N HIS A 115 -2.94 8.87 -15.86
CA HIS A 115 -2.67 7.62 -16.58
C HIS A 115 -1.68 6.71 -15.83
N LEU A 116 -0.62 7.28 -15.22
CA LEU A 116 0.31 6.52 -14.39
C LEU A 116 -0.41 5.84 -13.22
N TYR A 117 -1.26 6.58 -12.50
CA TYR A 117 -2.01 6.06 -11.36
C TYR A 117 -3.04 5.00 -11.78
N MET A 118 -3.71 5.16 -12.92
CA MET A 118 -4.60 4.13 -13.48
C MET A 118 -3.84 2.84 -13.81
N LEU A 119 -2.63 2.95 -14.38
CA LEU A 119 -1.79 1.78 -14.66
C LEU A 119 -1.35 1.07 -13.38
N ARG A 120 -0.96 1.84 -12.35
CA ARG A 120 -0.56 1.30 -11.04
C ARG A 120 -1.73 0.62 -10.33
N ASP A 121 -2.91 1.23 -10.37
CA ASP A 121 -4.13 0.66 -9.82
C ASP A 121 -4.45 -0.68 -10.48
N ALA A 122 -4.44 -0.75 -11.82
CA ALA A 122 -4.69 -2.01 -12.55
C ALA A 122 -3.66 -3.11 -12.22
N GLN A 123 -2.37 -2.76 -12.12
CA GLN A 123 -1.31 -3.68 -11.71
C GLN A 123 -1.53 -4.21 -10.29
N LEU A 124 -1.92 -3.33 -9.37
CA LEU A 124 -2.18 -3.69 -7.99
C LEU A 124 -3.44 -4.56 -7.88
N TRP A 125 -4.51 -4.26 -8.61
CA TRP A 125 -5.72 -5.09 -8.67
C TRP A 125 -5.46 -6.52 -9.15
N ASN A 126 -4.59 -6.69 -10.14
CA ASN A 126 -4.21 -8.02 -10.57
C ASN A 126 -3.50 -8.79 -9.45
N HIS A 127 -2.62 -8.12 -8.72
CA HIS A 127 -1.96 -8.71 -7.55
C HIS A 127 -2.92 -9.04 -6.41
N ILE A 128 -3.89 -8.16 -6.11
CA ILE A 128 -4.94 -8.39 -5.11
C ILE A 128 -5.70 -9.69 -5.41
N THR A 129 -6.03 -9.91 -6.69
CA THR A 129 -6.77 -11.11 -7.13
C THR A 129 -6.01 -12.40 -6.85
N LEU A 130 -4.68 -12.36 -6.87
CA LEU A 130 -3.79 -13.50 -6.60
C LEU A 130 -3.45 -13.66 -5.11
N HIS A 131 -3.79 -12.67 -4.27
CA HIS A 131 -3.44 -12.68 -2.85
C HIS A 131 -4.36 -13.60 -2.03
N PRO A 132 -3.86 -14.42 -1.09
CA PRO A 132 -4.69 -15.30 -0.27
C PRO A 132 -5.74 -14.56 0.59
N GLU A 133 -5.45 -13.32 0.97
CA GLU A 133 -6.37 -12.44 1.71
C GLU A 133 -7.17 -11.50 0.79
N CYS A 134 -7.32 -11.83 -0.50
CA CYS A 134 -8.02 -10.99 -1.48
C CYS A 134 -9.40 -10.54 -0.99
N ASN A 135 -10.19 -11.43 -0.39
CA ASN A 135 -11.52 -11.12 0.14
C ASN A 135 -11.49 -10.05 1.25
N ALA A 136 -10.45 -10.05 2.08
CA ALA A 136 -10.30 -9.01 3.11
C ALA A 136 -9.88 -7.68 2.49
N ILE A 137 -9.04 -7.71 1.46
CA ILE A 137 -8.63 -6.51 0.71
C ILE A 137 -9.83 -5.91 -0.03
N TYR A 138 -10.63 -6.73 -0.73
CA TYR A 138 -11.86 -6.26 -1.39
C TYR A 138 -12.81 -5.61 -0.39
N ALA A 139 -13.06 -6.24 0.76
CA ALA A 139 -13.93 -5.68 1.79
C ALA A 139 -13.40 -4.38 2.42
N ALA A 140 -12.08 -4.13 2.35
CA ALA A 140 -11.49 -2.88 2.81
C ALA A 140 -11.55 -1.75 1.77
N LEU A 141 -11.64 -2.11 0.48
CA LEU A 141 -11.66 -1.18 -0.66
C LEU A 141 -13.07 -0.93 -1.23
N ASP A 142 -14.05 -1.71 -0.80
CA ASP A 142 -15.48 -1.44 -1.00
C ASP A 142 -15.87 -0.06 -0.42
#